data_AF-A0A1Q6TVE7-F1
#
_entry.id   AF-A0A1Q6TVE7-F1
#
_cell.length_a   1.000
_cell.length_b   1.000
_cell.length_c   1.000
_cell.angle_alpha   90.00
_cell.angle_beta   90.00
_cell.angle_gamma   90.00
#
_symmetry.space_group_name_H-M   'P 1'
#
loop_
_entity.id
_entity.type
_entity.pdbx_description
1 polymer ?
#
loop_
_entity_poly.entity_id
_entity_poly.type
_entity_poly.pdbx_seq_one_letter_code
_entity_poly.pdbx_strand_id
1 'polypeptide(L)'
;MCCFAFSTIIGWGLYGTRCIEFLFGSRANKLFMLVYALVAIVGATMNLGLMWSIAETFNGLMVIPNLIAVFLLSGVVVKLVKEYFAGEGKKQ
;
A
#
# COMPACT_ATOMS: atom_id res chain seq x y z
N MET A 1 17.44 -4.11 14.42
CA MET A 1 17.32 -3.29 13.18
C MET A 1 17.05 -4.14 11.95
N CYS A 2 17.81 -5.23 11.71
CA CYS A 2 17.61 -6.11 10.55
C CYS A 2 16.20 -6.71 10.43
N CYS A 3 15.59 -7.14 11.55
CA CYS A 3 14.23 -7.69 11.54
C CYS A 3 13.16 -6.66 11.12
N PHE A 4 13.38 -5.38 11.43
CA PHE A 4 12.46 -4.29 11.07
C PHE A 4 12.56 -3.93 9.59
N ALA A 5 13.78 -3.86 9.06
CA ALA A 5 14.00 -3.68 7.63
C ALA A 5 13.41 -4.86 6.83
N PHE A 6 13.60 -6.09 7.31
CA PHE A 6 13.07 -7.29 6.67
C PHE A 6 11.54 -7.34 6.69
N SER A 7 10.89 -7.07 7.83
CA SER A 7 9.43 -7.03 7.90
C SER A 7 8.83 -5.94 7.01
N THR A 8 9.51 -4.79 6.93
CA THR A 8 9.12 -3.68 6.04
C THR A 8 9.23 -4.10 4.57
N ILE A 9 10.35 -4.69 4.16
CA ILE A 9 10.55 -5.17 2.78
C ILE A 9 9.53 -6.25 2.40
N ILE A 10 9.18 -7.17 3.31
CA ILE A 10 8.11 -8.14 3.06
C ILE A 10 6.76 -7.44 2.91
N GLY A 11 6.45 -6.51 3.81
CA GLY A 11 5.20 -5.74 3.77
C GLY A 11 5.02 -5.03 2.43
N TRP A 12 6.01 -4.24 2.00
CA TRP A 12 5.97 -3.53 0.72
C TRP A 12 5.89 -4.48 -0.49
N GLY A 13 6.56 -5.63 -0.43
CA GLY A 13 6.44 -6.67 -1.46
C GLY A 13 5.02 -7.23 -1.58
N LEU A 14 4.33 -7.46 -0.46
CA LEU A 14 2.94 -7.91 -0.43
C LEU A 14 1.97 -6.83 -0.90
N TYR A 15 2.16 -5.57 -0.50
CA TYR A 15 1.34 -4.46 -1.00
C TYR A 15 1.46 -4.33 -2.52
N GLY A 16 2.69 -4.33 -3.06
CA GLY A 16 2.90 -4.25 -4.51
C GLY A 16 2.33 -5.45 -5.28
N THR A 17 2.46 -6.65 -4.71
CA THR A 17 1.84 -7.90 -5.20
C THR A 17 0.33 -7.73 -5.37
N ARG A 18 -0.37 -7.17 -4.36
CA ARG A 18 -1.82 -6.91 -4.42
C ARG A 18 -2.18 -5.84 -5.45
N CYS A 19 -1.40 -4.76 -5.55
CA CYS A 19 -1.61 -3.72 -6.55
C CYS A 19 -1.48 -4.26 -7.98
N ILE A 20 -0.47 -5.10 -8.25
CA ILE A 20 -0.29 -5.73 -9.56
C ILE A 20 -1.36 -6.78 -9.85
N GLU A 21 -1.75 -7.56 -8.84
CA GLU A 21 -2.87 -8.50 -8.97
C GLU A 21 -4.17 -7.78 -9.34
N PHE A 22 -4.43 -6.61 -8.75
CA PHE A 22 -5.58 -5.76 -9.11
C PHE A 22 -5.49 -5.21 -10.54
N LEU A 23 -4.30 -4.80 -10.99
CA LEU A 23 -4.13 -4.12 -12.29
C LEU A 23 -4.00 -5.09 -13.49
N PHE A 24 -3.29 -6.20 -13.33
CA PHE A 24 -2.93 -7.13 -14.40
C PHE A 24 -3.38 -8.59 -14.16
N GLY A 25 -4.01 -8.87 -13.01
CA GLY A 25 -4.43 -10.22 -12.62
C GLY A 25 -3.32 -11.08 -12.03
N SER A 26 -3.67 -12.28 -11.57
CA SER A 26 -2.79 -13.15 -10.77
C SER A 26 -1.53 -13.65 -11.49
N ARG A 27 -1.49 -13.60 -12.83
CA ARG A 27 -0.36 -14.09 -13.63
C ARG A 27 0.88 -13.19 -13.53
N ALA A 28 0.71 -11.90 -13.30
CA ALA A 28 1.82 -10.95 -13.22
C ALA A 28 2.56 -10.98 -11.87
N ASN A 29 2.03 -11.72 -10.89
CA ASN A 29 2.50 -11.65 -9.52
C ASN A 29 3.94 -12.16 -9.33
N LYS A 30 4.27 -13.28 -9.98
CA LYS A 30 5.63 -13.84 -9.94
C LYS A 30 6.66 -12.93 -10.63
N LEU A 31 6.25 -12.28 -11.71
CA LEU A 31 7.11 -11.33 -12.43
C LEU A 31 7.38 -10.08 -11.57
N PHE A 32 6.36 -9.58 -10.87
CA PHE A 32 6.53 -8.46 -9.93
C PHE A 32 7.50 -8.80 -8.80
N MET A 33 7.37 -9.97 -8.16
CA MET A 33 8.32 -10.39 -7.12
C MET A 33 9.76 -10.49 -7.62
N LEU A 34 9.97 -10.96 -8.86
CA LEU A 34 11.30 -11.01 -9.47
C LEU A 34 11.88 -9.60 -9.66
N VAL A 35 11.08 -8.68 -10.21
CA VAL A 35 11.49 -7.28 -10.40
C VAL A 35 11.74 -6.59 -9.06
N TYR A 36 10.89 -6.84 -8.06
CA TYR A 36 11.04 -6.28 -6.71
C TYR A 36 12.36 -6.69 -6.06
N ALA A 37 12.76 -7.96 -6.18
CA ALA A 37 14.05 -8.44 -5.67
C ALA A 37 15.24 -7.76 -6.38
N LEU A 38 15.17 -7.57 -7.70
CA LEU A 38 16.21 -6.87 -8.45
C LEU A 38 16.31 -5.40 -8.06
N VAL A 39 15.18 -4.72 -7.92
CA VAL A 39 15.13 -3.30 -7.50
C VAL A 39 15.65 -3.13 -6.08
N ALA A 40 15.41 -4.08 -5.17
CA ALA A 40 15.97 -4.03 -3.82
C ALA A 40 17.51 -4.06 -3.82
N ILE A 41 18.11 -4.86 -4.71
CA ILE A 41 19.57 -4.91 -4.87
C ILE A 41 20.09 -3.58 -5.43
N VAL A 42 19.43 -3.02 -6.44
CA VAL A 42 19.81 -1.72 -7.02
C VAL A 42 19.67 -0.60 -5.99
N GLY A 43 18.56 -0.57 -5.23
CA GLY A 43 18.33 0.41 -4.17
C GLY A 43 19.40 0.40 -3.07
N ALA A 44 19.96 -0.78 -2.77
CA ALA A 44 21.08 -0.88 -1.83
C ALA A 44 22.39 -0.25 -2.35
N THR A 45 22.52 -0.05 -3.68
CA THR A 45 23.69 0.58 -4.31
C THR A 45 23.52 2.06 -4.63
N MET A 46 22.30 2.59 -4.52
CA MET A 46 21.99 3.99 -4.79
C MET A 46 22.36 4.90 -3.62
N ASN A 47 22.57 6.19 -3.90
CA ASN A 47 22.80 7.17 -2.84
C ASN A 47 21.55 7.31 -1.95
N LEU A 48 21.75 7.26 -0.63
CA LEU A 48 20.68 7.35 0.37
C LEU A 48 19.77 8.57 0.15
N GLY A 49 20.33 9.75 -0.12
CA GLY A 49 19.53 10.98 -0.28
C GLY A 49 18.61 10.94 -1.49
N LEU A 50 19.10 10.38 -2.60
CA LEU A 50 18.31 10.21 -3.81
C LEU A 50 17.24 9.12 -3.62
N MET A 51 17.55 8.02 -2.94
CA MET A 51 16.57 6.98 -2.62
C MET A 51 15.44 7.50 -1.74
N TRP A 52 15.76 8.29 -0.70
CA TRP A 52 14.77 8.94 0.15
C TRP A 52 13.88 9.90 -0.64
N SER A 53 14.46 10.75 -1.50
CA SER A 53 13.70 11.70 -2.32
C SER A 53 12.71 10.99 -3.26
N ILE A 54 13.14 9.88 -3.86
CA ILE A 54 12.29 9.05 -4.72
C ILE A 54 11.16 8.40 -3.91
N ALA A 55 11.47 7.83 -2.74
CA ALA A 55 10.48 7.17 -1.89
C ALA A 55 9.36 8.13 -1.44
N GLU A 56 9.73 9.32 -0.96
CA GLU A 56 8.77 10.34 -0.53
C GLU A 56 7.92 10.85 -1.71
N THR A 57 8.51 11.01 -2.89
CA THR A 57 7.77 11.44 -4.09
C THR A 57 6.71 10.42 -4.51
N PHE A 58 7.07 9.13 -4.56
CA PHE A 58 6.12 8.07 -4.91
C PHE A 58 5.06 7.86 -3.83
N ASN A 59 5.41 7.97 -2.56
CA ASN A 59 4.45 7.87 -1.45
C ASN A 59 3.45 9.04 -1.49
N GLY A 60 3.94 10.26 -1.71
CA GLY A 60 3.10 11.43 -1.94
C GLY A 60 2.15 11.25 -3.14
N LEU A 61 2.64 10.68 -4.24
CA LEU A 61 1.79 10.38 -5.39
C LEU A 61 0.69 9.35 -5.08
N MET A 62 0.97 8.33 -4.26
CA MET A 62 -0.04 7.35 -3.82
C MET A 62 -1.06 7.94 -2.84
N VAL A 63 -0.64 8.88 -1.98
CA VAL A 63 -1.52 9.45 -0.96
C VAL A 63 -2.57 10.37 -1.56
N ILE A 64 -2.25 11.10 -2.63
CA ILE A 64 -3.15 12.04 -3.31
C ILE A 64 -4.49 11.38 -3.73
N PRO A 65 -4.51 10.31 -4.56
CA PRO A 65 -5.77 9.70 -4.98
C PRO A 65 -6.50 9.04 -3.80
N ASN A 66 -5.78 8.47 -2.83
CA ASN A 66 -6.39 7.85 -1.65
C ASN A 66 -7.13 8.91 -0.80
N LEU A 67 -6.48 10.04 -0.51
CA LEU A 67 -7.09 11.13 0.26
C LEU A 67 -8.30 11.74 -0.44
N ILE A 68 -8.24 11.92 -1.76
CA ILE A 68 -9.39 12.41 -2.55
C ILE A 68 -10.57 11.43 -2.42
N ALA A 69 -10.30 10.12 -2.56
CA ALA A 69 -11.34 9.10 -2.42
C ALA A 69 -11.95 9.10 -1.02
N VAL A 70 -11.12 9.16 0.04
CA VAL A 70 -11.60 9.21 1.43
C VAL A 70 -12.40 10.48 1.70
N PHE A 71 -11.98 11.63 1.17
CA PHE A 71 -12.71 12.89 1.33
C PHE A 71 -14.12 12.80 0.74
N LEU A 72 -14.25 12.24 -0.48
CA LEU A 72 -15.54 12.02 -1.13
C LEU A 72 -16.39 10.95 -0.42
N LEU A 73 -15.75 9.89 0.09
CA LEU A 73 -16.43 8.78 0.75
C LEU A 73 -16.76 9.06 2.22
N SER A 74 -16.23 10.13 2.81
CA SER A 74 -16.42 10.47 4.23
C SER A 74 -17.89 10.50 4.64
N GLY A 75 -18.78 11.05 3.81
CA GLY A 75 -20.22 11.04 4.05
C GLY A 75 -20.85 9.64 4.01
N VAL A 76 -20.37 8.76 3.12
CA VAL A 76 -20.83 7.37 2.99
C VAL A 76 -20.35 6.53 4.18
N VAL A 77 -19.10 6.70 4.59
CA VAL A 77 -18.51 6.00 5.74
C VAL A 77 -19.27 6.35 7.02
N VAL A 78 -19.59 7.62 7.27
CA VAL A 78 -20.36 8.02 8.45
C VAL A 78 -21.76 7.39 8.45
N LYS A 79 -22.40 7.26 7.28
CA LYS A 79 -23.70 6.58 7.16
C LYS A 79 -23.60 5.10 7.48
N LEU A 80 -22.62 4.40 6.88
CA LEU A 80 -22.36 2.98 7.12
C LEU A 80 -21.99 2.68 8.58
N VAL A 81 -21.19 3.55 9.20
CA VAL A 81 -20.81 3.41 10.62
C VAL A 81 -22.04 3.52 11.52
N LYS A 82 -22.92 4.51 11.28
CA LYS A 82 -24.18 4.64 12.04
C LYS A 82 -25.08 3.41 11.86
N GLU A 83 -25.15 2.87 10.65
CA GLU A 83 -25.96 1.68 10.34
C GLU A 83 -25.40 0.40 10.97
N TYR A 84 -24.07 0.24 10.99
CA TYR A 84 -23.38 -0.86 11.67
C TYR A 84 -23.65 -0.85 13.18
N PHE A 85 -23.45 0.30 13.85
CA PHE A 85 -23.70 0.42 15.29
C PHE A 85 -25.20 0.36 15.65
N ALA A 86 -26.10 0.81 14.77
CA ALA A 86 -27.54 0.64 14.97
C ALA A 86 -27.99 -0.83 14.84
N GLY A 87 -27.30 -1.63 14.03
CA GLY A 87 -27.53 -3.06 13.88
C GLY A 87 -27.06 -3.89 15.08
N GLU A 88 -25.97 -3.50 15.75
CA GLU A 88 -25.50 -4.17 16.97
C GLU A 88 -26.44 -3.96 18.17
N GLY A 89 -27.21 -2.87 18.21
CA GLY A 89 -28.24 -2.63 19.22
C GLY A 89 -29.52 -3.48 19.08
N LYS A 90 -29.65 -4.28 18.01
CA LYS A 90 -30.77 -5.24 17.81
C LYS A 90 -30.44 -6.67 18.22
N LYS A 91 -29.22 -6.91 18.73
CA LYS A 91 -28.74 -8.24 19.12
C LYS A 91 -28.30 -8.34 20.57
N GLN A 92 -28.84 -7.46 21.43
CA GLN A 92 -28.71 -7.53 22.88
C GLN A 92 -30.08 -7.62 23.53
#